data_AF-A0A242BDT4-F1
#
_entry.id   AF-A0A242BDT4-F1
#
_cell.length_a   1.000
_cell.length_b   1.000
_cell.length_c   1.000
_cell.angle_alpha   90.00
_cell.angle_beta   90.00
_cell.angle_gamma   90.00
#
_symmetry.space_group_name_H-M   'P 1'
#
loop_
_entity.id
_entity.type
_entity.pdbx_description
1 polymer ?
#
loop_
_entity_poly.entity_id
_entity_poly.type
_entity_poly.pdbx_seq_one_letter_code
_entity_poly.pdbx_strand_id
1 'polypeptide(L)' 'MKTLKQVLNVRKIDCQVETDVAFYRGNAKDLLKKISQRELNLHVINLKLERLSGEKSWDIETVGNERTSNCNQIVN' A
#
# COMPACT_ATOMS: atom_id res chain seq x y z
N MET A 1 4.94 12.69 2.53
CA MET A 1 4.19 11.42 2.62
C MET A 1 3.63 11.12 1.23
N LYS A 2 3.76 9.89 0.70
CA LYS A 2 3.30 9.54 -0.66
C LYS A 2 1.95 8.81 -0.57
N THR A 3 1.07 9.04 -1.54
CA THR A 3 -0.20 8.29 -1.63
C THR A 3 -0.02 6.98 -2.36
N LEU A 4 -0.93 6.03 -2.14
CA LEU A 4 -0.95 4.75 -2.83
C LEU A 4 -0.98 4.94 -4.35
N LYS A 5 -1.78 5.88 -4.86
CA LYS A 5 -1.82 6.24 -6.29
C LYS A 5 -0.45 6.64 -6.84
N GLN A 6 0.28 7.48 -6.11
CA GLN A 6 1.62 7.92 -6.52
C GLN A 6 2.61 6.77 -6.52
N VAL A 7 2.53 5.88 -5.53
CA VAL A 7 3.41 4.71 -5.45
C VAL A 7 3.12 3.74 -6.59
N LEU A 8 1.87 3.38 -6.84
CA LEU A 8 1.50 2.46 -7.93
C LEU A 8 1.87 3.03 -9.31
N ASN A 9 1.70 4.32 -9.55
CA ASN A 9 2.06 4.94 -10.83
C ASN A 9 3.54 4.80 -11.23
N VAL A 10 4.45 4.65 -10.26
CA VAL A 10 5.89 4.55 -10.55
C VAL A 10 6.40 3.10 -10.58
N ARG A 11 5.59 2.10 -10.22
CA ARG A 11 6.03 0.70 -10.12
C ARG A 11 5.75 -0.06 -11.42
N LYS A 12 6.72 -0.88 -11.81
CA LYS A 12 6.73 -1.66 -13.05
C LYS A 12 6.61 -3.17 -12.83
N ILE A 13 6.67 -3.59 -11.57
CA ILE A 13 6.56 -4.99 -11.15
C ILE A 13 5.32 -5.15 -10.26
N ASP A 14 5.00 -6.38 -9.93
CA ASP A 14 3.85 -6.71 -9.10
C ASP A 14 3.93 -6.05 -7.72
N CYS A 15 2.76 -5.68 -7.22
CA CYS A 15 2.57 -5.09 -5.92
C CYS A 15 1.56 -5.92 -5.13
N GLN A 16 1.79 -5.97 -3.83
CA GLN A 16 0.89 -6.43 -2.80
C GLN A 16 0.53 -5.17 -2.01
N VAL A 17 -0.76 -4.87 -1.91
CA VAL A 17 -1.27 -3.67 -1.27
C VAL A 17 -2.23 -4.09 -0.18
N GLU A 18 -1.86 -3.76 1.05
CA GLU A 18 -2.72 -3.90 2.21
C GLU A 18 -3.35 -2.53 2.54
N THR A 19 -4.68 -2.48 2.46
CA THR A 19 -5.48 -1.37 2.96
C THR A 19 -6.28 -1.85 4.17
N ASP A 20 -6.82 -0.92 4.95
CA ASP A 20 -7.70 -1.26 6.08
C ASP A 20 -9.00 -2.00 5.64
N VAL A 21 -9.30 -2.02 4.34
CA VAL A 21 -10.52 -2.62 3.78
C VAL A 21 -10.23 -3.97 3.12
N ALA A 22 -9.11 -4.09 2.40
CA ALA A 22 -8.83 -5.26 1.58
C ALA A 22 -7.34 -5.43 1.28
N PHE A 23 -7.00 -6.66 0.91
CA PHE A 23 -5.70 -7.01 0.37
C PHE A 23 -5.78 -7.18 -1.16
N TYR A 24 -4.89 -6.50 -1.88
CA TYR A 24 -4.81 -6.55 -3.33
C TYR A 24 -3.45 -7.06 -3.79
N ARG A 25 -3.43 -7.90 -4.83
CA ARG A 25 -2.20 -8.38 -5.46
C ARG A 25 -2.32 -8.30 -6.97
N GLY A 26 -1.25 -7.86 -7.62
CA GLY A 26 -1.13 -7.84 -9.08
C GLY A 26 -0.21 -6.71 -9.57
N ASN A 27 -0.19 -6.47 -10.88
CA ASN A 27 0.62 -5.38 -11.41
C ASN A 27 0.05 -4.02 -10.97
N ALA A 28 0.93 -3.01 -10.91
CA ALA A 28 0.54 -1.69 -10.42
C ALA A 28 -0.54 -0.98 -11.26
N LYS A 29 -0.57 -1.19 -12.58
CA LYS A 29 -1.58 -0.61 -13.49
C LYS A 29 -2.97 -1.24 -13.30
N ASP A 30 -3.04 -2.52 -13.01
CA ASP A 30 -4.29 -3.23 -12.78
C ASP A 30 -4.85 -2.89 -11.40
N LEU A 31 -3.96 -2.76 -10.41
CA LEU A 31 -4.32 -2.26 -9.08
C LEU A 31 -4.86 -0.83 -9.13
N LEU A 32 -4.31 0.07 -9.96
CA LEU A 32 -4.85 1.41 -10.17
C LEU A 32 -6.29 1.43 -10.70
N LYS A 33 -6.73 0.36 -11.37
CA LYS A 33 -8.11 0.22 -11.88
C LYS A 33 -9.02 -0.49 -10.88
N LYS A 34 -8.48 -1.42 -10.09
CA LYS A 34 -9.23 -2.26 -9.14
C LYS A 34 -9.48 -1.57 -7.81
N ILE A 35 -8.50 -0.82 -7.32
CA ILE A 35 -8.57 -0.15 -6.01
C ILE A 35 -9.43 1.11 -6.13
N SER A 36 -10.31 1.33 -5.15
CA SER A 36 -11.19 2.50 -5.14
C SER A 36 -10.42 3.82 -5.06
N GLN A 37 -10.95 4.90 -5.62
CA GLN A 37 -10.27 6.21 -5.58
C GLN A 37 -10.07 6.73 -4.14
N ARG A 38 -10.92 6.31 -3.19
CA ARG A 38 -10.75 6.59 -1.75
C ARG A 38 -9.49 5.91 -1.21
N GLU A 39 -9.31 4.62 -1.48
CA GLU A 39 -8.14 3.85 -1.05
C GLU A 39 -6.85 4.30 -1.76
N LEU A 40 -6.94 4.66 -3.04
CA LEU A 40 -5.79 5.20 -3.79
C LEU A 40 -5.25 6.51 -3.20
N ASN A 41 -6.08 7.25 -2.46
CA ASN A 41 -5.67 8.47 -1.76
C ASN A 41 -5.10 8.21 -0.36
N LEU A 42 -5.10 6.96 0.12
CA LEU A 42 -4.46 6.62 1.39
C LEU A 42 -2.96 6.85 1.33
N HIS A 43 -2.41 7.16 2.50
CA HIS A 43 -0.99 7.37 2.64
C HIS A 43 -0.28 6.03 2.84
N VAL A 44 0.82 5.86 2.13
CA VAL A 44 1.69 4.69 2.31
C VAL A 44 2.55 4.91 3.54
N ILE A 45 2.48 3.97 4.48
CA ILE A 45 3.28 3.98 5.71
C ILE A 45 4.46 3.02 5.63
N ASN A 46 4.35 1.97 4.84
CA ASN A 46 5.41 1.01 4.63
C ASN A 46 5.52 0.64 3.15
N LEU A 47 6.75 0.50 2.67
CA LEU A 47 7.05 0.11 1.30
C LEU A 47 8.29 -0.78 1.31
N LYS A 48 8.09 -2.07 1.07
CA LYS A 48 9.16 -3.07 1.12
C LYS A 48 9.26 -3.81 -0.21
N LEU A 49 10.47 -4.07 -0.68
CA LEU A 49 10.67 -4.95 -1.84
C LEU A 49 10.87 -6.37 -1.33
N GLU A 50 9.85 -7.20 -1.51
CA GLU A 50 9.90 -8.63 -1.20
C GLU A 50 10.46 -9.42 -2.37
N ARG A 51 11.26 -10.43 -2.05
CA ARG A 51 11.83 -11.36 -3.02
C ARG A 51 11.54 -12.78 -2.59
N LEU A 52 10.55 -13.40 -3.22
CA LEU A 52 10.15 -14.77 -2.95
C LEU A 52 10.42 -15.62 -4.18
N SER A 53 11.20 -16.69 -4.02
CA SER A 53 11.45 -17.69 -5.06
C SER A 53 11.93 -17.11 -6.41
N GLY A 54 12.69 -16.02 -6.38
CA GLY A 54 13.23 -15.35 -7.58
C GLY A 54 12.36 -14.22 -8.14
N GLU A 55 11.08 -14.16 -7.78
CA GLU A 55 10.17 -13.09 -8.15
C GLU A 55 10.30 -11.91 -7.19
N LYS A 56 10.17 -10.69 -7.73
CA LYS A 56 10.22 -9.45 -6.96
C LYS A 56 8.81 -8.84 -6.94
N SER A 57 8.34 -8.49 -5.75
CA SER A 57 7.09 -7.75 -5.59
C SER A 57 7.26 -6.63 -4.55
N TRP A 58 6.53 -5.53 -4.75
CA TRP A 58 6.46 -4.48 -3.74
C TRP A 58 5.35 -4.79 -2.76
N ASP A 59 5.67 -4.89 -1.48
CA ASP A 59 4.69 -4.90 -0.41
C ASP A 59 4.43 -3.47 0.06
N ILE A 60 3.16 -3.07 0.10
CA ILE A 60 2.71 -1.69 0.29
C ILE A 60 1.64 -1.69 1.37
N GLU A 61 1.95 -1.06 2.49
CA GLU A 61 1.01 -0.89 3.59
C GLU A 61 0.51 0.56 3.62
N THR A 62 -0.81 0.72 3.76
CA THR A 62 -1.45 2.03 3.80
C THR A 62 -2.14 2.27 5.13
N VAL A 63 -2.15 3.52 5.59
CA VAL A 63 -2.93 3.91 6.77
C VAL A 63 -4.23 4.58 6.31
N GLY A 64 -5.36 4.04 6.76
CA GLY A 64 -6.66 4.70 6.63
C GLY A 64 -6.71 5.97 7.47
N ASN A 65 -7.60 6.87 7.08
CA ASN A 65 -7.87 8.11 7.81
C ASN A 65 -8.30 7.90 9.27
N GLU A 66 -8.63 6.68 9.70
CA GLU A 66 -9.09 6.36 11.06
C GLU A 66 -7.95 5.89 11.99
N ARG A 67 -6.75 5.62 11.46
CA ARG A 67 -5.60 5.13 12.25
C ARG A 67 -4.54 6.20 12.58
N THR A 68 -4.75 7.46 12.21
CA THR A 68 -3.85 8.56 12.62
C THR A 68 -3.97 8.95 14.09
N SER A 69 -4.87 8.34 14.87
CA SER A 69 -5.09 8.67 16.28
C SER A 69 -4.49 7.70 17.30
N ASN A 70 -3.69 6.69 16.93
CA ASN A 70 -3.21 5.75 17.96
C ASN A 70 -1.78 5.19 17.81
N CYS A 71 -0.86 5.98 17.26
CA CYS A 71 0.58 5.67 17.35
C CYS A 71 1.30 6.58 18.37
N ASN A 72 0.68 6.85 19.52
CA ASN A 72 1.34 7.60 20.61
C ASN A 72 0.86 7.26 22.04
N GLN A 73 0.31 6.07 22.29
CA GLN A 73 -0.04 5.68 23.66
C GLN A 73 0.18 4.19 23.94
N ILE A 74 1.42 3.77 24.15
CA ILE A 74 1.84 2.76 25.14
C ILE A 74 3.32 3.08 25.44
N VAL A 75 3.85 3.34 26.64
CA VAL A 75 3.58 2.93 28.03
C VAL A 75 4.11 4.03 28.98
N ASN A 76 3.49 4.15 30.17
CA ASN A 76 4.08 4.75 31.37
C ASN A 76 5.40 4.08 31.78
#